data_AF-A0A428KSM4-F1
#
_entry.id   AF-A0A428KSM4-F1
#
_cell.length_a   1.000
_cell.length_b   1.000
_cell.length_c   1.000
_cell.angle_alpha   90.00
_cell.angle_beta   90.00
_cell.angle_gamma   90.00
#
_symmetry.space_group_name_H-M   'P 1'
#
loop_
_entity.id
_entity.type
_entity.pdbx_description
1 polymer ?
#
loop_
_entity_poly.entity_id
_entity_poly.type
_entity_poly.pdbx_seq_one_letter_code
_entity_poly.pdbx_strand_id
1 'polypeptide(L)'
;MSSQLPKEVEKILPEDVINTLQSAYHVFKGEQDQIDDLLKNGSALLRKASQRFTTTQLIIGIAVLASVAVFATAKIAEAASDEN
;
A
#
# COMPACT_ATOMS: atom_id res chain seq x y z
N MET A 1 -31.22 -5.33 25.11
CA MET A 1 -29.98 -5.91 24.56
C MET A 1 -29.70 -5.20 23.25
N SER A 2 -28.74 -4.28 23.24
CA SER A 2 -28.38 -3.49 22.07
C SER A 2 -27.57 -4.37 21.14
N SER A 3 -28.22 -4.99 20.15
CA SER A 3 -27.56 -5.72 19.08
C SER A 3 -26.72 -4.73 18.28
N GLN A 4 -25.45 -4.59 18.68
CA GLN A 4 -24.45 -3.85 17.93
C GLN A 4 -24.33 -4.56 16.59
N LEU A 5 -24.90 -3.95 15.55
CA LEU A 5 -24.75 -4.37 14.16
C LEU A 5 -23.25 -4.66 13.93
N PRO A 6 -22.87 -5.85 13.44
CA PRO A 6 -21.48 -6.09 13.09
C PRO A 6 -21.11 -5.02 12.08
N LYS A 7 -20.16 -4.15 12.43
CA LYS A 7 -19.56 -3.21 11.49
C LYS A 7 -19.19 -4.05 10.26
N GLU A 8 -19.90 -3.85 9.15
CA GLU A 8 -19.53 -4.44 7.88
C GLU A 8 -18.15 -3.90 7.55
N VAL A 9 -17.12 -4.65 7.93
CA VAL A 9 -15.74 -4.32 7.62
C VAL A 9 -15.65 -4.38 6.11
N GLU A 10 -15.62 -3.22 5.45
CA GLU A 10 -15.48 -3.11 3.99
C GLU A 10 -14.29 -3.99 3.58
N LYS A 11 -14.58 -5.07 2.87
CA LYS A 11 -13.54 -5.99 2.41
C LYS A 11 -12.64 -5.20 1.45
N ILE A 12 -11.35 -5.28 1.70
CA ILE A 12 -10.34 -4.93 0.70
C ILE A 12 -10.52 -5.92 -0.44
N LEU A 13 -10.95 -5.44 -1.60
CA LEU A 13 -11.13 -6.27 -2.77
C LEU A 13 -9.81 -6.31 -3.57
N PRO A 14 -9.49 -7.42 -4.26
CA PRO A 14 -8.28 -7.53 -5.08
C PRO A 14 -8.15 -6.39 -6.11
N GLU A 15 -9.27 -6.00 -6.71
CA GLU A 15 -9.36 -4.91 -7.67
C GLU A 15 -8.95 -3.55 -7.08
N ASP A 16 -9.29 -3.27 -5.82
CA ASP A 16 -8.90 -2.01 -5.17
C ASP A 16 -7.37 -1.90 -5.10
N VAL A 17 -6.71 -3.01 -4.76
CA VAL A 17 -5.25 -3.13 -4.67
C VAL A 17 -4.61 -2.99 -6.03
N ILE A 18 -5.12 -3.71 -7.02
CA ILE A 18 -4.58 -3.67 -8.39
C ILE A 18 -4.69 -2.26 -8.96
N ASN A 19 -5.85 -1.60 -8.84
CA ASN A 19 -6.07 -0.26 -9.36
C ASN A 19 -5.16 0.79 -8.68
N THR A 20 -4.96 0.65 -7.37
CA THR A 20 -4.04 1.53 -6.61
C THR A 20 -2.60 1.32 -7.02
N LEU A 21 -2.15 0.07 -7.15
CA LEU A 21 -0.78 -0.24 -7.57
C LEU A 21 -0.52 0.16 -9.02
N GLN A 22 -1.50 -0.04 -9.90
CA GLN A 22 -1.42 0.34 -11.30
C GLN A 22 -1.32 1.86 -11.45
N SER A 23 -2.20 2.62 -10.80
CA SER A 23 -2.11 4.09 -10.79
C SER A 23 -0.80 4.56 -10.18
N ALA A 24 -0.34 3.96 -9.08
CA ALA A 24 0.97 4.26 -8.50
C ALA A 24 2.10 4.05 -9.52
N TYR A 25 2.10 2.90 -10.20
CA TYR A 25 3.09 2.57 -11.23
C TYR A 25 3.09 3.57 -12.38
N HIS A 26 1.92 3.97 -12.88
CA HIS A 26 1.79 4.97 -13.93
C HIS A 26 2.32 6.34 -13.48
N VAL A 27 2.02 6.77 -12.25
CA VAL A 27 2.58 8.00 -11.68
C VAL A 27 4.10 7.94 -11.57
N PHE A 28 4.66 6.81 -11.10
CA PHE A 28 6.12 6.60 -11.05
C PHE A 28 6.77 6.61 -12.44
N LYS A 29 6.03 6.24 -13.48
CA LYS A 29 6.47 6.30 -14.88
C LYS A 29 6.41 7.70 -15.49
N GLY A 30 5.83 8.68 -14.77
CA GLY A 30 5.74 10.08 -15.18
C GLY A 30 4.37 10.53 -15.67
N GLU A 31 3.34 9.67 -15.61
CA GLU A 31 1.97 10.00 -16.01
C GLU A 31 1.25 10.69 -14.85
N GLN A 32 1.45 12.00 -14.71
CA GLN A 32 0.90 12.80 -13.60
C GLN A 32 -0.63 12.85 -13.56
N ASP A 33 -1.30 12.59 -14.69
CA ASP A 33 -2.77 12.52 -14.75
C ASP A 33 -3.35 11.37 -13.89
N GLN A 34 -2.53 10.36 -13.58
CA GLN A 34 -2.90 9.23 -12.73
C GLN A 34 -2.72 9.52 -11.23
N ILE A 35 -2.22 10.71 -10.85
CA ILE A 35 -2.04 11.10 -9.43
C ILE A 35 -3.40 11.20 -8.72
N ASP A 36 -4.41 11.75 -9.39
CA ASP A 36 -5.75 11.88 -8.82
C ASP A 36 -6.38 10.49 -8.61
N ASP A 37 -6.21 9.58 -9.56
CA ASP A 37 -6.67 8.21 -9.45
C ASP A 37 -5.90 7.42 -8.38
N LEU A 38 -4.60 7.65 -8.25
CA LEU A 38 -3.78 7.09 -7.16
C LEU A 38 -4.27 7.58 -5.80
N LEU A 39 -4.51 8.88 -5.64
CA LEU A 39 -5.01 9.46 -4.39
C LEU A 39 -6.40 8.91 -4.05
N LYS A 40 -7.28 8.82 -5.03
CA LYS A 40 -8.65 8.30 -4.85
C LYS A 40 -8.65 6.83 -4.47
N ASN A 41 -7.95 5.99 -5.24
CA ASN A 41 -7.92 4.55 -5.00
C ASN A 41 -7.11 4.22 -3.75
N GLY A 42 -5.96 4.86 -3.57
CA GLY A 42 -5.09 4.69 -2.42
C GLY A 42 -5.73 5.12 -1.10
N SER A 43 -6.45 6.25 -1.08
CA SER A 43 -7.17 6.69 0.13
C SER A 43 -8.33 5.77 0.51
N ALA A 44 -9.08 5.27 -0.47
CA ALA A 44 -10.12 4.26 -0.24
C ALA A 44 -9.54 2.97 0.35
N LEU A 45 -8.40 2.52 -0.18
CA LEU A 45 -7.71 1.33 0.29
C LEU A 45 -7.12 1.50 1.70
N LEU A 46 -6.47 2.63 1.97
CA LEU A 46 -5.98 3.00 3.30
C LEU A 46 -7.11 3.07 4.31
N ARG A 47 -8.27 3.61 3.94
CA ARG A 47 -9.44 3.64 4.80
C ARG A 47 -9.92 2.24 5.13
N LYS A 48 -10.07 1.36 4.14
CA LYS A 48 -10.44 -0.05 4.36
C LYS A 48 -9.41 -0.80 5.21
N ALA A 49 -8.12 -0.55 4.98
CA ALA A 49 -7.03 -1.11 5.78
C ALA A 49 -7.10 -0.63 7.24
N SER A 50 -7.32 0.67 7.47
CA SER A 50 -7.47 1.23 8.82
C SER A 50 -8.68 0.70 9.59
N GLN A 51 -9.73 0.31 8.89
CA GLN A 51 -10.93 -0.26 9.49
C GLN A 51 -10.79 -1.77 9.76
N ARG A 52 -9.94 -2.47 8.99
CA ARG A 52 -9.78 -3.92 9.05
C ARG A 52 -8.62 -4.39 9.92
N PHE A 53 -7.54 -3.61 9.99
CA PHE A 53 -6.36 -3.94 10.78
C PHE A 53 -6.32 -3.14 12.08
N THR A 54 -5.76 -3.74 13.13
CA THR A 54 -5.51 -2.99 14.37
C THR A 54 -4.33 -2.05 14.18
N THR A 55 -4.27 -0.97 14.97
CA THR A 55 -3.16 0.01 14.93
C THR A 55 -1.79 -0.66 15.02
N THR A 56 -1.65 -1.66 15.89
CA THR A 56 -0.41 -2.43 16.06
C THR A 56 -0.03 -3.20 14.79
N GLN A 57 -0.99 -3.84 14.12
CA GLN A 57 -0.74 -4.57 12.88
C GLN A 57 -0.34 -3.64 11.73
N LEU A 58 -0.91 -2.44 11.67
CA LEU A 58 -0.52 -1.43 10.68
C LEU A 58 0.91 -0.92 10.92
N ILE A 59 1.24 -0.59 12.17
CA ILE A 59 2.59 -0.11 12.54
C ILE A 59 3.64 -1.18 12.20
N ILE A 60 3.39 -2.43 12.60
CA ILE A 60 4.30 -3.54 12.29
C ILE A 60 4.37 -3.76 10.78
N GLY A 61 3.24 -3.71 10.07
CA GLY A 61 3.19 -3.85 8.62
C GLY A 61 4.05 -2.79 7.90
N ILE A 62 3.93 -1.53 8.30
CA ILE A 62 4.74 -0.43 7.75
C ILE A 62 6.23 -0.64 8.06
N ALA A 63 6.57 -1.04 9.28
CA ALA A 63 7.97 -1.30 9.66
C ALA A 63 8.60 -2.43 8.84
N VAL A 64 7.86 -3.51 8.59
CA VAL A 64 8.30 -4.62 7.73
C VAL A 64 8.49 -4.15 6.29
N LEU A 65 7.52 -3.42 5.73
CA LEU A 65 7.61 -2.89 4.36
C LEU A 65 8.83 -1.97 4.19
N ALA A 66 9.06 -1.05 5.14
CA ALA A 66 10.22 -0.16 5.13
C ALA A 66 11.54 -0.93 5.20
N SER A 67 11.63 -1.93 6.06
CA SER A 67 12.84 -2.76 6.20
C SER A 67 13.14 -3.52 4.91
N VAL A 68 12.12 -4.08 4.25
CA VAL A 68 12.26 -4.75 2.95
C VAL A 68 12.73 -3.78 1.88
N ALA A 69 12.20 -2.56 1.84
CA ALA A 69 12.62 -1.54 0.88
C ALA A 69 14.10 -1.15 1.05
N VAL A 70 14.55 -0.93 2.29
CA VAL A 70 15.96 -0.64 2.59
C VAL A 70 16.85 -1.81 2.19
N PHE A 71 16.44 -3.04 2.50
CA PHE A 71 17.21 -4.22 2.13
C PHE A 71 17.29 -4.41 0.60
N ALA A 72 16.17 -4.28 -0.10
CA ALA A 72 16.12 -4.40 -1.56
C ALA A 72 17.01 -3.35 -2.25
N THR A 73 16.92 -2.09 -1.81
CA THR A 73 17.76 -1.01 -2.35
C THR A 73 19.25 -1.23 -2.05
N ALA A 74 19.60 -1.70 -0.86
CA ALA A 74 20.97 -2.08 -0.52
C ALA A 74 21.50 -3.22 -1.42
N LYS A 75 20.71 -4.28 -1.65
CA LYS A 75 21.11 -5.39 -2.53
C LYS A 75 21.24 -4.95 -3.99
N ILE A 76 20.39 -4.04 -4.48
CA ILE A 76 20.50 -3.48 -5.83
C ILE A 76 21.77 -2.63 -5.95
N ALA A 77 22.06 -1.80 -4.95
CA ALA A 77 23.28 -0.98 -4.94
C ALA A 77 24.55 -1.85 -4.89
N GLU A 78 24.55 -2.93 -4.11
CA GLU A 78 25.63 -3.92 -4.06
C GLU A 78 25.82 -4.60 -5.43
N ALA A 79 24.74 -5.09 -6.05
CA ALA A 79 24.79 -5.71 -7.37
C ALA A 79 25.26 -4.74 -8.47
N ALA A 80 24.91 -3.46 -8.38
CA ALA A 80 25.39 -2.43 -9.31
C ALA A 80 26.85 -2.02 -9.06
N SER A 81 27.40 -2.29 -7.87
CA SER A 81 28.79 -1.98 -7.52
C SER A 81 29.77 -3.09 -7.91
N ASP A 82 29.31 -4.35 -7.98
CA ASP A 82 30.11 -5.50 -8.41
C ASP A 82 30.31 -5.59 -9.93
N GLU A 83 29.58 -4.81 -10.74
CA GLU A 83 29.68 -4.79 -12.21
C GLU A 83 30.72 -3.78 -12.76
N ASN A 84 31.52 -3.13 -11.89
CA ASN A 84 32.51 -2.10 -12.23
C ASN A 84 33.93 -2.48 -11.75
#